data_AF-A0A4Z0PUI9-F1
#
_entry.id   AF-A0A4Z0PUI9-F1
#
_cell.length_a   1.000
_cell.length_b   1.000
_cell.length_c   1.000
_cell.angle_alpha   90.00
_cell.angle_beta   90.00
_cell.angle_gamma   90.00
#
_symmetry.space_group_name_H-M   'P 1'
#
loop_
_entity.id
_entity.type
_entity.pdbx_description
1 polymer ?
#
loop_
_entity_poly.entity_id
_entity_poly.type
_entity_poly.pdbx_seq_one_letter_code
_entity_poly.pdbx_strand_id
1 'polypeptide(L)'
;MQFLNYDHHRAMFEAWNSRLWHNTSGVLLWMSHPAWPSMIWQLYSWNYATHAAYFGAQKACEPLHVQWNLDDHHAVVVNTTLRPLTDGKVVYTLYDVAGRQIATETRTVQAPANQATPVFAPQLPTPLPAVYLLRLVLTDAAGSVVSTTDYWQKSVPTGGFRLSTCCCRCSWHRALFGRMRPHIRSPMSW
;
A
#
# COMPACT_ATOMS: atom_id res chain seq x y z
N MET A 1 -5.63 -13.56 14.82
CA MET A 1 -5.98 -13.75 13.40
C MET A 1 -6.72 -12.56 12.79
N GLN A 2 -7.75 -12.00 13.42
CA GLN A 2 -8.53 -10.89 12.84
C GLN A 2 -7.69 -9.63 12.52
N PHE A 3 -6.76 -9.25 13.40
CA PHE A 3 -5.85 -8.14 13.14
C PHE A 3 -5.01 -8.32 11.87
N LEU A 4 -4.39 -9.49 11.71
CA LEU A 4 -3.58 -9.82 10.52
C LEU A 4 -4.44 -9.81 9.25
N ASN A 5 -5.65 -10.36 9.33
CA ASN A 5 -6.58 -10.38 8.20
C ASN A 5 -7.00 -8.96 7.79
N TYR A 6 -7.28 -8.08 8.75
CA TYR A 6 -7.57 -6.68 8.48
C TYR A 6 -6.42 -6.01 7.75
N ASP A 7 -5.21 -6.11 8.32
CA ASP A 7 -4.03 -5.42 7.81
C ASP A 7 -3.65 -5.90 6.41
N HIS A 8 -3.67 -7.22 6.17
CA HIS A 8 -3.35 -7.80 4.87
C HIS A 8 -4.36 -7.38 3.78
N HIS A 9 -5.66 -7.46 4.06
CA HIS A 9 -6.67 -7.10 3.06
C HIS A 9 -6.62 -5.61 2.77
N ARG A 10 -6.46 -4.77 3.80
CA ARG A 10 -6.26 -3.33 3.62
C ARG A 10 -5.03 -3.04 2.77
N ALA A 11 -3.87 -3.61 3.11
CA ALA A 11 -2.61 -3.38 2.39
C ALA A 11 -2.71 -3.77 0.91
N MET A 12 -3.42 -4.85 0.58
CA MET A 12 -3.64 -5.28 -0.79
C MET A 12 -4.43 -4.23 -1.62
N PHE A 13 -5.50 -3.67 -1.07
CA PHE A 13 -6.28 -2.63 -1.76
C PHE A 13 -5.55 -1.28 -1.77
N GLU A 14 -4.86 -0.90 -0.70
CA GLU A 14 -4.04 0.32 -0.66
C GLU A 14 -2.88 0.27 -1.68
N ALA A 15 -2.23 -0.90 -1.83
CA ALA A 15 -1.20 -1.11 -2.85
C ALA A 15 -1.74 -1.01 -4.28
N TRP A 16 -3.01 -1.39 -4.49
CA TRP A 16 -3.70 -1.15 -5.75
C TRP A 16 -4.02 0.34 -5.96
N ASN A 17 -4.59 1.00 -4.95
CA ASN A 17 -4.94 2.42 -4.99
C ASN A 17 -3.74 3.31 -5.35
N SER A 18 -2.54 2.99 -4.84
CA SER A 18 -1.33 3.77 -5.12
C SER A 18 -0.92 3.74 -6.59
N ARG A 19 -1.37 2.74 -7.37
CA ARG A 19 -1.03 2.55 -8.78
C ARG A 19 -2.22 2.69 -9.73
N LEU A 20 -3.40 3.02 -9.20
CA LEU A 20 -4.68 3.02 -9.91
C LEU A 20 -4.65 3.84 -11.21
N TRP A 21 -4.02 5.02 -11.18
CA TRP A 21 -3.94 5.93 -12.34
C TRP A 21 -2.66 5.85 -13.16
N HIS A 22 -1.74 4.93 -12.81
CA HIS A 22 -0.46 4.79 -13.49
C HIS A 22 -0.32 3.48 -14.25
N ASN A 23 -0.64 2.35 -13.60
CA ASN A 23 -0.32 1.03 -14.16
C ASN A 23 -1.29 -0.09 -13.76
N THR A 24 -2.37 0.21 -13.03
CA THR A 24 -3.29 -0.84 -12.56
C THR A 24 -4.73 -0.39 -12.64
N SER A 25 -5.50 -0.92 -13.60
CA SER A 25 -6.88 -0.47 -13.84
C SER A 25 -7.92 -1.07 -12.88
N GLY A 26 -7.60 -2.13 -12.16
CA GLY A 26 -8.55 -2.78 -11.25
C GLY A 26 -7.95 -3.94 -10.46
N VAL A 27 -8.60 -4.29 -9.35
CA VAL A 27 -8.31 -5.48 -8.55
C VAL A 27 -9.60 -6.20 -8.22
N LEU A 28 -9.59 -7.53 -8.34
CA LEU A 28 -10.69 -8.40 -7.92
C LEU A 28 -10.15 -9.37 -6.88
N LEU A 29 -10.74 -9.35 -5.68
CA LEU A 29 -10.36 -10.24 -4.60
C LEU A 29 -10.95 -11.63 -4.81
N TRP A 30 -10.10 -12.66 -4.69
CA TRP A 30 -10.52 -14.04 -4.55
C TRP A 30 -10.62 -14.44 -3.07
N MET A 31 -11.80 -14.62 -2.49
CA MET A 31 -13.14 -14.38 -3.04
C MET A 31 -13.97 -13.58 -2.02
N SER A 32 -15.11 -13.05 -2.46
CA SER A 32 -16.02 -12.30 -1.59
C SER A 32 -16.55 -13.16 -0.44
N HIS A 33 -17.11 -14.33 -0.75
CA HIS A 33 -17.64 -15.28 0.23
C HIS A 33 -17.64 -16.72 -0.30
N PRO A 34 -17.63 -17.73 0.59
CA PRO A 34 -17.79 -19.13 0.22
C PRO A 34 -19.29 -19.50 0.05
N ALA A 35 -19.56 -20.64 -0.59
CA ALA A 35 -20.92 -21.20 -0.69
C ALA A 35 -21.35 -22.02 0.55
N TRP A 36 -20.41 -22.34 1.43
CA TRP A 36 -20.57 -23.21 2.61
C TRP A 36 -19.58 -22.76 3.71
N PRO A 37 -19.70 -23.23 4.96
CA PRO A 37 -18.79 -22.83 6.03
C PRO A 37 -17.32 -23.04 5.63
N SER A 38 -16.57 -21.93 5.56
CA SER A 38 -15.15 -21.92 5.21
C SER A 38 -14.36 -21.10 6.22
N MET A 39 -13.05 -21.31 6.24
CA MET A 39 -12.09 -20.60 7.09
C MET A 39 -11.11 -19.73 6.29
N ILE A 40 -11.10 -19.84 4.96
CA ILE A 40 -10.10 -19.22 4.08
C ILE A 40 -10.76 -18.43 2.95
N TRP A 41 -10.00 -17.48 2.40
CA TRP A 41 -10.35 -16.72 1.18
C TRP A 41 -11.77 -16.15 1.20
N GLN A 42 -12.12 -15.37 2.23
CA GLN A 42 -13.46 -14.79 2.38
C GLN A 42 -13.39 -13.42 3.08
N LEU A 43 -14.16 -12.45 2.60
CA LEU A 43 -14.39 -11.18 3.31
C LEU A 43 -15.46 -11.36 4.40
N TYR A 44 -16.55 -12.04 4.04
CA TYR A 44 -17.65 -12.40 4.92
C TYR A 44 -17.99 -13.89 4.76
N SER A 45 -18.54 -14.47 5.82
CA SER A 45 -18.86 -15.90 5.86
C SER A 45 -20.16 -16.21 5.10
N TRP A 46 -20.45 -17.51 4.95
CA TRP A 46 -21.65 -18.03 4.26
C TRP A 46 -22.96 -17.49 4.85
N ASN A 47 -22.98 -17.18 6.15
CA ASN A 47 -24.13 -16.63 6.87
C ASN A 47 -24.12 -15.09 6.92
N TYR A 48 -23.30 -14.44 6.08
CA TYR A 48 -23.12 -12.99 6.03
C TYR A 48 -22.43 -12.36 7.27
N ALA A 49 -21.89 -13.16 8.19
CA ALA A 49 -21.05 -12.64 9.26
C ALA A 49 -19.78 -12.00 8.68
N THR A 50 -19.52 -10.73 9.00
CA THR A 50 -18.36 -10.00 8.51
C THR A 50 -17.13 -10.29 9.36
N HIS A 51 -16.01 -10.61 8.70
CA HIS A 51 -14.72 -10.75 9.36
C HIS A 51 -13.91 -9.45 9.25
N ALA A 52 -12.80 -9.37 9.95
CA ALA A 52 -11.92 -8.21 9.88
C ALA A 52 -11.35 -7.95 8.47
N ALA A 53 -11.30 -8.99 7.62
CA ALA A 53 -10.98 -8.86 6.19
C ALA A 53 -11.96 -7.92 5.47
N TYR A 54 -13.27 -8.03 5.75
CA TYR A 54 -14.30 -7.13 5.21
C TYR A 54 -14.03 -5.68 5.60
N PHE A 55 -13.76 -5.43 6.88
CA PHE A 55 -13.48 -4.08 7.36
C PHE A 55 -12.17 -3.51 6.82
N GLY A 56 -11.14 -4.34 6.61
CA GLY A 56 -9.88 -3.92 6.00
C GLY A 56 -10.07 -3.50 4.54
N ALA A 57 -10.84 -4.28 3.78
CA ALA A 57 -11.22 -3.95 2.40
C ALA A 57 -12.10 -2.69 2.35
N GLN A 58 -13.12 -2.61 3.20
CA GLN A 58 -13.98 -1.43 3.30
C GLN A 58 -13.19 -0.17 3.62
N LYS A 59 -12.20 -0.27 4.51
CA LYS A 59 -11.37 0.86 4.92
C LYS A 59 -10.50 1.37 3.78
N ALA A 60 -9.81 0.47 3.07
CA ALA A 60 -8.95 0.83 1.95
C ALA A 60 -9.73 1.40 0.76
N CYS A 61 -11.01 1.01 0.62
CA CYS A 61 -11.90 1.46 -0.45
C CYS A 61 -12.80 2.64 -0.04
N GLU A 62 -12.40 3.43 0.97
CA GLU A 62 -13.07 4.70 1.28
C GLU A 62 -13.01 5.65 0.05
N PRO A 63 -14.09 6.36 -0.29
CA PRO A 63 -14.10 7.19 -1.50
C PRO A 63 -13.03 8.30 -1.50
N LEU A 64 -12.76 8.87 -0.33
CA LEU A 64 -11.66 9.78 -0.08
C LEU A 64 -10.86 9.22 1.09
N HIS A 65 -9.68 8.70 0.82
CA HIS A 65 -8.92 7.87 1.74
C HIS A 65 -7.50 8.39 1.91
N VAL A 66 -6.99 8.37 3.14
CA VAL A 66 -5.56 8.60 3.41
C VAL A 66 -4.90 7.29 3.75
N GLN A 67 -3.83 6.98 3.02
CA GLN A 67 -3.08 5.74 3.17
C GLN A 67 -1.58 6.00 3.28
N TRP A 68 -0.90 5.06 3.92
CA TRP A 68 0.55 5.04 4.05
C TRP A 68 1.16 4.07 3.04
N ASN A 69 1.95 4.58 2.10
CA ASN A 69 2.64 3.71 1.17
C ASN A 69 3.84 3.05 1.86
N LEU A 70 3.79 1.72 1.99
CA LEU A 70 4.85 0.92 2.63
C LEU A 70 6.12 0.81 1.79
N ASP A 71 6.05 1.00 0.46
CA ASP A 71 7.21 0.87 -0.43
C ASP A 71 8.12 2.11 -0.33
N ASP A 72 7.51 3.29 -0.36
CA ASP A 72 8.20 4.58 -0.49
C ASP A 72 8.12 5.43 0.80
N HIS A 73 7.46 4.93 1.85
CA HIS A 73 7.32 5.58 3.15
C HIS A 73 6.80 7.03 3.08
N HIS A 74 5.77 7.26 2.28
CA HIS A 74 5.07 8.53 2.20
C HIS A 74 3.56 8.37 2.39
N ALA A 75 2.91 9.43 2.87
CA ALA A 75 1.46 9.50 2.92
C ALA A 75 0.90 9.84 1.53
N VAL A 76 -0.16 9.14 1.12
CA VAL A 76 -0.89 9.36 -0.11
C VAL A 76 -2.35 9.60 0.22
N VAL A 77 -2.95 10.61 -0.40
CA VAL A 77 -4.40 10.81 -0.38
C VAL A 77 -4.96 10.32 -1.69
N VAL A 78 -5.92 9.41 -1.61
CA VAL A 78 -6.59 8.81 -2.75
C VAL A 78 -8.01 9.34 -2.81
N ASN A 79 -8.33 10.06 -3.88
CA ASN A 79 -9.68 10.56 -4.12
C ASN A 79 -10.28 9.84 -5.32
N THR A 80 -11.26 8.97 -5.08
CA THR A 80 -12.04 8.27 -6.11
C THR A 80 -13.38 8.94 -6.39
N THR A 81 -13.66 10.08 -5.73
CA THR A 81 -14.89 10.84 -5.95
C THR A 81 -14.74 11.78 -7.14
N LEU A 82 -15.88 12.27 -7.64
CA LEU A 82 -15.94 13.31 -8.68
C LEU A 82 -15.72 14.73 -8.14
N ARG A 83 -15.56 14.90 -6.82
CA ARG A 83 -15.42 16.21 -6.17
C ARG A 83 -13.98 16.39 -5.67
N PRO A 84 -13.29 17.48 -6.06
CA PRO A 84 -11.96 17.75 -5.52
C PRO A 84 -12.04 18.19 -4.05
N LEU A 85 -11.02 17.83 -3.28
CA LEU A 85 -10.77 18.38 -1.95
C LEU A 85 -9.67 19.44 -2.08
N THR A 86 -10.00 20.71 -1.92
CA THR A 86 -9.05 21.82 -2.14
C THR A 86 -8.20 22.14 -0.91
N ASP A 87 -8.80 22.15 0.28
CA ASP A 87 -8.15 22.60 1.52
C ASP A 87 -8.14 21.48 2.57
N GLY A 88 -7.75 20.28 2.12
CA GLY A 88 -7.57 19.14 3.00
C GLY A 88 -6.36 19.31 3.90
N LYS A 89 -6.40 18.70 5.09
CA LYS A 89 -5.23 18.57 5.96
C LYS A 89 -5.02 17.11 6.32
N VAL A 90 -3.78 16.66 6.17
CA VAL A 90 -3.33 15.35 6.65
C VAL A 90 -2.54 15.57 7.93
N VAL A 91 -3.03 15.00 9.01
CA VAL A 91 -2.36 14.94 10.30
C VAL A 91 -1.71 13.57 10.43
N TYR A 92 -0.41 13.59 10.62
CA TYR A 92 0.44 12.45 10.89
C TYR A 92 0.75 12.45 12.38
N THR A 93 0.43 11.37 13.09
CA THR A 93 0.73 11.26 14.53
C THR A 93 1.34 9.91 14.85
N LEU A 94 2.45 9.93 15.59
CA LEU A 94 3.12 8.75 16.12
C LEU A 94 2.77 8.56 17.58
N TYR A 95 2.41 7.35 17.95
CA TYR A 95 2.18 6.93 19.33
C TYR A 95 3.11 5.79 19.70
N ASP A 96 3.58 5.77 20.95
CA ASP A 96 4.19 4.58 21.52
C ASP A 96 3.12 3.53 21.88
N VAL A 97 3.57 2.32 22.22
CA VAL A 97 2.67 1.22 22.64
C VAL A 97 1.89 1.53 23.92
N ALA A 98 2.33 2.52 24.71
CA ALA A 98 1.62 3.01 25.89
C ALA A 98 0.59 4.10 25.54
N GLY A 99 0.45 4.46 24.26
CA GLY A 99 -0.50 5.46 23.77
C GLY A 99 -0.02 6.90 23.92
N ARG A 100 1.24 7.13 24.31
CA ARG A 100 1.80 8.49 24.41
C ARG A 100 2.24 8.96 23.04
N GLN A 101 1.86 10.19 22.70
CA GLN A 101 2.26 10.84 21.46
C GLN A 101 3.76 11.11 21.45
N ILE A 102 4.44 10.64 20.41
CA ILE A 102 5.88 10.83 20.19
C ILE A 102 6.11 12.07 19.32
N ALA A 103 5.40 12.16 18.21
CA ALA A 103 5.50 13.25 17.25
C ALA A 103 4.18 13.46 16.53
N THR A 104 3.97 14.68 16.06
CA THR A 104 2.85 15.01 15.19
C THR A 104 3.31 16.00 14.13
N GLU A 105 2.83 15.83 12.91
CA GLU A 105 3.07 16.74 11.80
C GLU A 105 1.77 16.92 11.02
N THR A 106 1.50 18.14 10.55
CA THR A 106 0.30 18.44 9.77
C THR A 106 0.72 19.05 8.45
N ARG A 107 0.15 18.55 7.34
CA ARG A 107 0.37 19.10 6.00
C ARG A 107 -0.95 19.36 5.30
N THR A 108 -1.01 20.48 4.59
CA THR A 108 -2.13 20.79 3.70
C THR A 108 -1.99 19.97 2.42
N VAL A 109 -3.12 19.53 1.87
CA VAL A 109 -3.18 18.74 0.64
C VAL A 109 -4.34 19.22 -0.21
N GLN A 110 -4.10 19.28 -1.52
CA GLN A 110 -5.15 19.40 -2.51
C GLN A 110 -5.26 18.03 -3.17
N ALA A 111 -6.42 17.38 -3.06
CA ALA A 111 -6.69 16.08 -3.67
C ALA A 111 -7.74 16.25 -4.79
N PRO A 112 -7.31 16.37 -6.06
CA PRO A 112 -8.21 16.47 -7.20
C PRO A 112 -9.13 15.25 -7.30
N ALA A 113 -10.23 15.39 -8.05
CA ALA A 113 -11.13 14.28 -8.33
C ALA A 113 -10.41 13.18 -9.12
N ASN A 114 -10.70 11.91 -8.81
CA ASN A 114 -10.13 10.73 -9.46
C ASN A 114 -8.59 10.77 -9.56
N GLN A 115 -7.91 10.99 -8.44
CA GLN A 115 -6.45 11.02 -8.40
C GLN A 115 -5.88 10.54 -7.06
N ALA A 116 -4.69 9.92 -7.12
CA ALA A 116 -3.82 9.71 -5.97
C ALA A 116 -2.80 10.85 -5.90
N THR A 117 -2.78 11.57 -4.77
CA THR A 117 -1.87 12.68 -4.53
C THR A 117 -0.89 12.30 -3.42
N PRO A 118 0.42 12.21 -3.70
CA PRO A 118 1.42 12.06 -2.64
C PRO A 118 1.49 13.35 -1.84
N VAL A 119 1.53 13.25 -0.51
CA VAL A 119 1.53 14.42 0.36
C VAL A 119 2.93 14.75 0.85
N PHE A 120 3.55 13.85 1.62
CA PHE A 120 4.90 14.03 2.15
C PHE A 120 5.46 12.73 2.75
N ALA A 121 6.79 12.71 2.89
CA ALA A 121 7.49 11.77 3.76
C ALA A 121 7.79 12.49 5.11
N PRO A 122 7.17 12.07 6.22
CA PRO A 122 7.39 12.66 7.54
C PRO A 122 8.82 12.45 8.01
N GLN A 123 9.39 13.46 8.66
CA GLN A 123 10.68 13.31 9.33
C GLN A 123 10.47 12.59 10.66
N LEU A 124 10.90 11.33 10.73
CA LEU A 124 10.75 10.52 11.94
C LEU A 124 11.79 10.92 13.00
N PRO A 125 11.39 11.17 14.26
CA PRO A 125 12.34 11.45 15.33
C PRO A 125 13.22 10.24 15.61
N THR A 126 14.52 10.45 15.85
CA THR A 126 15.46 9.40 16.25
C THR A 126 15.86 9.61 17.71
N PRO A 127 15.80 8.59 18.59
CA PRO A 127 15.42 7.20 18.33
C PRO A 127 13.90 6.95 18.36
N LEU A 128 13.43 6.03 17.52
CA LEU A 128 12.07 5.48 17.57
C LEU A 128 12.01 4.24 18.49
N PRO A 129 10.87 3.98 19.14
CA PRO A 129 10.66 2.71 19.85
C PRO A 129 10.51 1.55 18.86
N ALA A 130 10.86 0.34 19.31
CA ALA A 130 10.86 -0.89 18.50
C ALA A 130 9.56 -1.12 17.71
N VAL A 131 8.42 -0.79 18.33
CA VAL A 131 7.08 -0.82 17.73
C VAL A 131 6.40 0.50 18.08
N TYR A 132 5.74 1.09 17.09
CA TYR A 132 4.95 2.32 17.24
C TYR A 132 3.68 2.26 16.39
N LEU A 133 2.70 3.07 16.76
CA LEU A 133 1.47 3.25 16.01
C LEU A 133 1.58 4.56 15.21
N LEU A 134 1.41 4.45 13.91
CA LEU A 134 1.23 5.57 12.99
C LEU A 134 -0.27 5.78 12.74
N ARG A 135 -0.78 6.94 13.14
CA ARG A 135 -2.13 7.39 12.76
C ARG A 135 -2.04 8.48 11.68
N LEU A 136 -2.80 8.29 10.62
CA LEU A 136 -3.07 9.30 9.60
C LEU A 136 -4.51 9.75 9.74
N VAL A 137 -4.75 11.06 9.79
CA VAL A 137 -6.10 11.64 9.79
C VAL A 137 -6.19 12.63 8.64
N LEU A 138 -7.16 12.46 7.75
CA LEU A 138 -7.51 13.43 6.73
C LEU A 138 -8.71 14.22 7.19
N THR A 139 -8.60 15.54 7.23
CA THR A 139 -9.70 16.46 7.51
C THR A 139 -10.02 17.31 6.30
N ASP A 140 -11.28 17.72 6.18
CA ASP A 140 -11.72 18.70 5.19
C ASP A 140 -11.43 20.15 5.62
N ALA A 141 -11.86 21.10 4.79
CA ALA A 141 -11.72 22.53 5.03
C ALA A 141 -12.51 23.01 6.27
N ALA A 142 -13.60 22.33 6.61
CA ALA A 142 -14.43 22.62 7.78
C ALA A 142 -13.84 22.03 9.08
N GLY A 143 -12.79 21.21 8.98
CA GLY A 143 -12.17 20.51 10.10
C GLY A 143 -12.84 19.18 10.45
N SER A 144 -13.78 18.69 9.62
CA SER A 144 -14.41 17.38 9.79
C SER A 144 -13.43 16.29 9.37
N VAL A 145 -13.36 15.22 10.16
CA VAL A 145 -12.54 14.05 9.82
C VAL A 145 -13.21 13.27 8.69
N VAL A 146 -12.51 13.17 7.56
CA VAL A 146 -12.97 12.43 6.37
C VAL A 146 -12.49 10.99 6.40
N SER A 147 -11.23 10.78 6.75
CA SER A 147 -10.61 9.45 6.82
C SER A 147 -9.62 9.39 7.97
N THR A 148 -9.45 8.21 8.54
CA THR A 148 -8.51 7.95 9.64
C THR A 148 -7.97 6.55 9.50
N THR A 149 -6.66 6.40 9.38
CA THR A 149 -6.03 5.11 9.14
C THR A 149 -4.86 4.89 10.08
N ASP A 150 -4.86 3.73 10.73
CA ASP A 150 -3.90 3.36 11.77
C ASP A 150 -2.99 2.22 11.33
N TYR A 151 -1.68 2.37 11.48
CA TYR A 151 -0.67 1.40 11.07
C TYR A 151 0.24 1.06 12.24
N TRP A 152 0.35 -0.23 12.54
CA TRP A 152 1.37 -0.70 13.47
C TRP A 152 2.67 -0.90 12.70
N GLN A 153 3.70 -0.16 13.09
CA GLN A 153 5.00 -0.14 12.42
C GLN A 153 6.10 -0.56 13.39
N LYS A 154 7.20 -1.06 12.83
CA LYS A 154 8.41 -1.39 13.57
C LYS A 154 9.53 -0.42 13.22
N SER A 155 10.29 0.05 14.21
CA SER A 155 11.51 0.81 13.97
C SER A 155 12.60 -0.16 13.50
N VAL A 156 12.74 -0.37 12.21
CA VAL A 156 13.81 -1.25 11.72
C VAL A 156 15.10 -0.43 11.59
N PRO A 157 16.23 -0.87 12.19
CA PRO A 157 17.53 -0.52 11.66
C PRO A 157 17.70 -1.34 10.37
N THR A 158 17.38 -0.74 9.23
CA THR A 158 17.66 -1.28 7.88
C THR A 158 17.03 -2.65 7.58
N GLY A 159 15.79 -2.68 7.06
CA GLY A 159 15.20 -3.90 6.49
C GLY A 159 13.74 -4.14 6.85
N GLY A 160 12.85 -3.22 6.47
CA GLY A 160 11.42 -3.54 6.39
C GLY A 160 11.20 -4.77 5.51
N PHE A 161 10.17 -5.56 5.80
CA PHE A 161 9.79 -6.71 4.98
C PHE A 161 9.30 -6.19 3.62
N ARG A 162 10.24 -5.97 2.69
CA ARG A 162 9.94 -5.70 1.28
C ARG A 162 9.35 -6.97 0.71
N LEU A 163 8.03 -7.03 0.57
CA LEU A 163 7.43 -7.90 -0.44
C LEU A 163 8.09 -7.51 -1.75
N SER A 164 8.91 -8.42 -2.26
CA SER A 164 9.72 -8.28 -3.46
C SER A 164 9.05 -7.36 -4.47
N THR A 165 9.62 -6.18 -4.67
CA THR A 165 9.45 -5.46 -5.93
C THR A 165 9.87 -6.47 -6.99
N CYS A 166 8.90 -7.07 -7.66
CA CYS A 166 9.15 -7.78 -8.90
C CYS A 166 9.81 -6.73 -9.78
N CYS A 167 11.12 -6.85 -9.92
CA CYS A 167 11.92 -6.02 -10.77
C CYS A 167 11.39 -6.27 -12.18
N CYS A 168 10.43 -5.47 -12.63
CA CYS A 168 10.04 -5.35 -14.03
C CYS A 168 11.18 -4.68 -14.81
N ARG A 169 12.39 -5.23 -14.69
CA ARG A 169 13.47 -5.08 -15.65
C ARG A 169 13.63 -6.45 -16.28
N CYS A 170 12.67 -6.78 -17.14
CA CYS A 170 12.87 -7.78 -18.19
C CYS A 170 14.01 -7.28 -19.09
N SER A 171 15.25 -7.53 -18.71
CA SER A 171 16.38 -7.57 -19.64
C SER A 171 16.62 -9.01 -20.08
N TRP A 172 15.58 -9.64 -20.62
CA TRP A 172 15.68 -10.90 -21.36
C TRP A 172 15.59 -10.59 -22.86
N HIS A 173 16.58 -9.89 -23.42
CA HIS A 173 16.71 -9.76 -24.88
C HIS A 173 18.14 -9.46 -25.35
N ARG A 174 19.17 -9.96 -24.65
CA ARG A 174 20.56 -9.85 -25.15
C ARG A 174 21.46 -11.01 -24.75
N ALA A 175 20.94 -12.24 -24.77
CA ALA A 175 21.72 -13.45 -24.50
C ALA A 175 21.56 -14.58 -25.54
N LEU A 176 21.09 -14.28 -26.77
CA LEU A 176 20.87 -15.31 -27.81
C LEU A 176 21.35 -14.94 -29.23
N PHE A 177 22.36 -14.06 -29.35
CA PHE A 177 23.11 -13.92 -30.61
C PHE A 177 24.62 -13.84 -30.33
N GLY A 178 25.16 -14.96 -29.85
CA GLY A 178 26.59 -15.25 -29.96
C GLY A 178 26.91 -15.66 -31.40
N ARG A 179 27.69 -14.84 -32.10
CA ARG A 179 28.30 -15.12 -33.41
C ARG A 179 28.95 -16.50 -33.44
N MET A 180 28.29 -17.50 -34.03
CA MET A 180 28.98 -18.68 -34.57
C MET A 180 29.62 -18.29 -35.90
N ARG A 181 30.96 -18.19 -35.92
CA ARG A 181 31.75 -18.25 -37.16
C ARG A 181 32.05 -19.73 -37.45
N PRO A 182 31.71 -20.27 -38.63
CA PRO A 182 32.13 -21.61 -39.00
C PRO A 182 33.55 -21.55 -39.56
N HIS A 183 34.53 -22.11 -38.85
CA HIS A 183 35.84 -22.41 -39.43
C HIS A 183 35.80 -23.85 -39.97
N ILE A 184 35.65 -23.93 -41.28
CA ILE A 184 35.82 -25.12 -42.11
C ILE A 184 37.23 -25.69 -41.88
N ARG A 185 37.32 -26.93 -41.41
CA ARG A 185 38.53 -27.77 -41.52
C ARG A 185 38.35 -28.68 -42.73
N SER A 186 39.25 -28.59 -43.70
CA SER A 186 39.49 -29.64 -44.69
C SER A 186 40.80 -30.39 -44.36
N PRO A 187 40.98 -31.63 -44.84
CA PRO A 187 41.85 -32.63 -44.23
C PRO A 187 43.18 -32.88 -44.98
N MET A 188 43.96 -33.87 -44.48
CA MET A 188 45.17 -34.53 -45.05
C MET A 188 46.50 -33.81 -44.81
N SER A 189 47.65 -34.44 -44.63
CA SER A 189 48.15 -35.78 -44.26
C SER A 189 49.68 -35.67 -44.40
N TRP A 190 50.43 -36.38 -43.54
CA TRP A 190 51.90 -36.46 -43.41
C TRP A 190 52.60 -35.29 -42.70
#